data_AF-A0A382BTH8-F1
#
_entry.id   AF-A0A382BTH8-F1
#
_cell.length_a   1.000
_cell.length_b   1.000
_cell.length_c   1.000
_cell.angle_alpha   90.00
_cell.angle_beta   90.00
_cell.angle_gamma   90.00
#
_symmetry.space_group_name_H-M   'P 1'
#
loop_
_entity.id
_entity.type
_entity.pdbx_description
1 polymer ?
#
loop_
_entity_poly.entity_id
_entity_poly.type
_entity_poly.pdbx_seq_one_letter_code
_entity_poly.pdbx_strand_id
1 'polypeptide(L)'
;MDERPPVDYIARTREQYARLGYDDYRWAERPDTPSWTPLAKPVTEANLALVASGGAYVQGQVAFHWQDDTGIRLVPSDEPASDVRVTHFAYDLVPAREDPNIVFPVDRLRELVDDGTLGSLAPQAVACMGGIYSVR
;
A
#
# COMPACT_ATOMS: atom_id res chain seq x y z
N MET A 1 -23.43 20.75 -6.21
CA MET A 1 -22.51 20.25 -5.17
C MET A 1 -21.37 21.24 -5.18
N ASP A 2 -21.15 21.98 -4.09
CA ASP A 2 -20.13 23.04 -4.06
C ASP A 2 -18.76 22.37 -4.10
N GLU A 3 -18.04 22.54 -5.21
CA GLU A 3 -16.71 21.96 -5.42
C GLU A 3 -15.73 22.68 -4.50
N ARG A 4 -15.38 22.03 -3.38
CA ARG A 4 -14.34 22.54 -2.51
C ARG A 4 -13.00 22.49 -3.25
N PRO A 5 -12.18 23.55 -3.20
CA PRO A 5 -10.86 23.52 -3.80
C PRO A 5 -10.01 22.41 -3.17
N PRO A 6 -9.05 21.84 -3.92
CA PRO A 6 -8.13 20.83 -3.39
C PRO A 6 -7.33 21.41 -2.22
N VAL A 7 -7.12 20.58 -1.19
CA VAL A 7 -6.34 20.96 -0.01
C VAL A 7 -4.86 20.75 -0.30
N ASP A 8 -4.03 21.77 -0.07
CA ASP A 8 -2.58 21.57 -0.01
C ASP A 8 -2.24 20.76 1.26
N TYR A 9 -2.03 19.46 1.07
CA TYR A 9 -1.75 18.52 2.16
C TYR A 9 -0.44 18.85 2.89
N ILE A 10 0.58 19.34 2.20
CA ILE A 10 1.88 19.65 2.80
C ILE A 10 1.78 20.91 3.66
N ALA A 11 1.14 21.97 3.14
CA ALA A 11 0.88 23.18 3.90
C ALA A 11 0.03 22.89 5.15
N ARG A 12 -1.06 22.13 4.99
CA ARG A 12 -1.93 21.72 6.09
C ARG A 12 -1.18 20.90 7.15
N THR A 13 -0.31 19.99 6.73
CA THR A 13 0.48 19.15 7.65
C THR A 13 1.48 20.00 8.44
N ARG A 14 2.16 20.95 7.80
CA ARG A 14 3.07 21.90 8.48
C ARG A 14 2.34 22.71 9.55
N GLU A 15 1.18 23.29 9.21
CA GLU A 15 0.35 24.03 10.17
C GLU A 15 -0.13 23.16 11.33
N GLN A 16 -0.44 21.88 11.07
CA GLN A 16 -0.85 20.95 12.11
C GLN A 16 0.31 20.62 13.06
N TYR A 17 1.51 20.34 12.54
CA TYR A 17 2.70 20.08 13.35
C TYR A 17 3.07 21.28 14.22
N ALA A 18 3.07 22.49 13.64
CA ALA A 18 3.33 23.73 14.36
C ALA A 18 2.32 23.96 15.50
N ARG A 19 1.02 23.72 15.27
CA ARG A 19 -0.02 23.83 16.31
C ARG A 19 0.15 22.84 17.46
N LEU A 20 0.74 21.67 17.19
CA LEU A 20 1.01 20.65 18.20
C LEU A 20 2.36 20.86 18.93
N GLY A 21 3.11 21.91 18.57
CA GLY A 21 4.42 22.20 19.16
C GLY A 21 5.53 21.25 18.70
N TYR A 22 5.34 20.54 17.59
CA TYR A 22 6.38 19.73 16.97
C TYR A 22 7.30 20.60 16.10
N ASP A 23 8.50 20.09 15.82
CA ASP A 23 9.37 20.65 14.78
C ASP A 23 8.62 20.69 13.44
N ASP A 24 8.99 21.65 12.58
CA ASP A 24 8.41 21.78 11.25
C ASP A 24 8.47 20.45 10.50
N TYR A 25 7.33 20.06 9.94
CA TYR A 25 7.25 18.85 9.13
C TYR A 25 8.18 18.97 7.91
N ARG A 26 9.21 18.12 7.89
CA ARG A 26 10.18 18.01 6.79
C ARG A 26 9.75 16.91 5.84
N TRP A 27 9.18 17.32 4.72
CA TRP A 27 8.92 16.42 3.61
C TRP A 27 10.23 15.93 3.00
N ALA A 28 10.29 14.66 2.61
CA ALA A 28 11.45 14.11 1.90
C ALA A 28 11.45 14.66 0.47
N GLU A 29 12.29 15.64 0.21
CA GLU A 29 12.54 16.14 -1.14
C GLU A 29 13.61 15.27 -1.81
N ARG A 30 13.31 14.80 -3.02
CA ARG A 30 14.21 14.06 -3.91
C ARG A 30 14.24 14.82 -5.24
N PRO A 31 15.12 15.83 -5.38
CA PRO A 31 15.13 16.70 -6.56
C PRO A 31 15.59 15.95 -7.82
N ASP A 32 16.37 14.88 -7.65
CA ASP A 32 16.87 14.07 -8.74
C ASP A 32 15.81 13.09 -9.23
N THR A 33 15.70 12.96 -10.56
CA THR A 33 14.87 11.93 -11.18
C THR A 33 15.36 10.54 -10.76
N PRO A 34 14.51 9.68 -10.17
CA PRO A 34 14.94 8.33 -9.82
C PRO A 34 15.33 7.56 -11.09
N SER A 35 16.35 6.70 -10.97
CA SER A 35 16.75 5.81 -12.05
C SER A 35 15.58 4.89 -12.43
N TRP A 36 14.93 5.19 -13.55
CA TRP A 36 13.83 4.38 -14.07
C TRP A 36 14.39 3.24 -14.93
N THR A 37 14.06 2.01 -14.58
CA THR A 37 14.35 0.85 -15.42
C THR A 37 13.15 0.56 -16.31
N PRO A 38 13.24 0.74 -17.64
CA PRO A 38 12.14 0.42 -18.54
C PRO A 38 11.86 -1.08 -18.54
N LEU A 39 10.59 -1.45 -18.77
CA LEU A 39 10.22 -2.85 -18.97
C LEU A 39 10.90 -3.40 -20.22
N ALA A 40 11.56 -4.55 -20.07
CA ALA A 40 12.22 -5.24 -21.18
C ALA A 40 11.26 -6.07 -22.06
N LYS A 41 9.99 -6.20 -21.65
CA LYS A 41 8.96 -6.99 -22.31
C LYS A 41 7.57 -6.37 -22.11
N PRO A 42 6.58 -6.67 -22.98
CA PRO A 42 5.20 -6.25 -22.78
C PRO A 42 4.63 -6.75 -21.45
N VAL A 43 3.69 -6.01 -20.86
CA VAL A 43 3.01 -6.40 -19.61
C VAL A 43 2.22 -7.71 -19.76
N THR A 44 1.73 -8.00 -20.96
CA THR A 44 1.07 -9.26 -21.34
C THR A 44 1.99 -10.48 -21.27
N GLU A 45 3.31 -10.27 -21.19
CA GLU A 45 4.33 -11.32 -21.00
C GLU A 45 5.02 -11.20 -19.63
N ALA A 46 4.62 -10.22 -18.81
CA ALA A 46 5.23 -9.96 -17.52
C ALA A 46 4.72 -10.91 -16.43
N ASN A 47 5.57 -11.13 -15.43
CA ASN A 47 5.18 -11.73 -14.17
C ASN A 47 5.25 -10.62 -13.11
N LEU A 48 4.11 -10.24 -12.55
CA LEU A 48 3.99 -9.14 -11.60
C LEU A 48 3.92 -9.66 -10.17
N ALA A 49 4.73 -9.09 -9.28
CA ALA A 49 4.64 -9.31 -7.85
C ALA A 49 3.98 -8.10 -7.18
N LEU A 50 2.94 -8.33 -6.37
CA LEU A 50 2.35 -7.30 -5.54
C LEU A 50 3.19 -7.13 -4.27
N VAL A 51 3.57 -5.88 -3.98
CA VAL A 51 4.14 -5.48 -2.68
C VAL A 51 3.22 -4.41 -2.11
N ALA A 52 2.62 -4.67 -0.95
CA ALA A 52 1.63 -3.79 -0.34
C ALA A 52 1.95 -3.50 1.12
N SER A 53 1.96 -2.22 1.48
CA SER A 53 2.28 -1.74 2.83
C SER A 53 1.04 -1.51 3.70
N GLY A 54 -0.14 -1.93 3.23
CA GLY A 54 -1.42 -1.75 3.90
C GLY A 54 -1.65 -2.66 5.11
N GLY A 55 -0.68 -3.47 5.53
CA GLY A 55 -0.84 -4.37 6.68
C GLY A 55 -1.80 -5.54 6.42
N ALA A 56 -1.79 -6.07 5.19
CA ALA A 56 -2.62 -7.20 4.76
C ALA A 56 -2.08 -8.56 5.24
N TYR A 57 -2.96 -9.44 5.72
CA TYR A 57 -2.59 -10.77 6.21
C TYR A 57 -3.78 -11.73 6.06
N VAL A 58 -3.53 -13.03 6.10
CA VAL A 58 -4.57 -14.07 5.96
C VAL A 58 -4.74 -14.91 7.23
N GLN A 59 -5.74 -15.78 7.26
CA GLN A 59 -5.94 -16.71 8.36
C GLN A 59 -4.71 -17.59 8.62
N GLY A 60 -4.38 -17.79 9.89
CA GLY A 60 -3.18 -18.52 10.30
C GLY A 60 -1.92 -17.66 10.40
N GLN A 61 -1.94 -16.44 9.87
CA GLN A 61 -0.86 -15.46 10.06
C GLN A 61 -1.11 -14.57 11.28
N VAL A 62 -0.02 -14.08 11.87
CA VAL A 62 -0.07 -13.08 12.95
C VAL A 62 -0.31 -11.70 12.34
N ALA A 63 -1.34 -11.02 12.84
CA ALA A 63 -1.65 -9.64 12.46
C ALA A 63 -0.44 -8.71 12.70
N PHE A 64 -0.35 -7.63 11.91
CA PHE A 64 0.71 -6.64 12.09
C PHE A 64 0.60 -5.93 13.44
N HIS A 65 1.73 -5.80 14.12
CA HIS A 65 1.83 -4.90 15.26
C HIS A 65 1.92 -3.45 14.75
N TRP A 66 1.19 -2.54 15.39
CA TRP A 66 1.10 -1.14 14.94
C TRP A 66 2.41 -0.36 15.14
N GLN A 67 3.28 -0.82 16.03
CA GLN A 67 4.54 -0.18 16.35
C GLN A 67 5.69 -0.96 15.70
N ASP A 68 6.24 -0.39 14.63
CA ASP A 68 7.51 -0.81 14.00
C ASP A 68 7.63 -2.30 13.65
N ASP A 69 6.53 -2.92 13.20
CA ASP A 69 6.54 -4.31 12.74
C ASP A 69 7.29 -4.43 11.40
N THR A 70 8.55 -4.87 11.46
CA THR A 70 9.41 -5.10 10.29
C THR A 70 9.17 -6.45 9.61
N GLY A 71 8.22 -7.25 10.10
CA GLY A 71 7.89 -8.55 9.55
C GLY A 71 7.19 -8.43 8.20
N ILE A 72 7.34 -9.47 7.38
CA ILE A 72 6.62 -9.62 6.11
C ILE A 72 5.63 -10.78 6.19
N ARG A 73 4.52 -10.64 5.51
CA ARG A 73 3.51 -11.69 5.33
C ARG A 73 3.50 -12.04 3.84
N LEU A 74 3.61 -13.33 3.54
CA LEU A 74 3.47 -13.84 2.19
C LEU A 74 2.02 -14.29 2.04
N VAL A 75 1.27 -13.64 1.16
CA VAL A 75 -0.13 -13.95 0.90
C VAL A 75 -0.18 -14.61 -0.48
N PRO A 76 -0.81 -15.80 -0.63
CA PRO A 76 -1.00 -16.40 -1.95
C PRO A 76 -1.69 -15.40 -2.89
N SER A 77 -1.18 -15.25 -4.11
CA SER A 77 -1.77 -14.29 -5.07
C SER A 77 -3.14 -14.74 -5.59
N ASP A 78 -3.51 -16.00 -5.37
CA ASP A 78 -4.81 -16.59 -5.64
C ASP A 78 -5.77 -16.55 -4.45
N GLU A 79 -5.33 -16.03 -3.30
CA GLU A 79 -6.20 -15.79 -2.14
C GLU A 79 -7.31 -14.80 -2.54
N PRO A 80 -8.58 -15.12 -2.30
CA PRO A 80 -9.67 -14.17 -2.55
C PRO A 80 -9.55 -12.98 -1.60
N ALA A 81 -9.80 -11.76 -2.10
CA ALA A 81 -9.71 -10.58 -1.25
C ALA A 81 -10.66 -10.66 -0.04
N SER A 82 -11.77 -11.39 -0.12
CA SER A 82 -12.67 -11.64 1.00
C SER A 82 -12.02 -12.34 2.21
N ASP A 83 -10.93 -13.09 1.98
CA ASP A 83 -10.20 -13.81 3.02
C ASP A 83 -8.96 -13.02 3.51
N VAL A 84 -8.65 -11.90 2.85
CA VAL A 84 -7.61 -10.95 3.26
C VAL A 84 -8.13 -10.06 4.38
N ARG A 85 -7.36 -9.98 5.46
CA ARG A 85 -7.61 -9.09 6.60
C ARG A 85 -6.58 -7.96 6.60
N VAL A 86 -6.95 -6.84 7.20
CA VAL A 86 -6.10 -5.64 7.27
C VAL A 86 -5.95 -5.14 8.70
N THR A 87 -4.71 -4.82 9.09
CA THR A 87 -4.37 -4.13 10.33
C THR A 87 -3.38 -3.03 10.03
N HIS A 88 -3.83 -1.77 10.12
CA HIS A 88 -3.01 -0.59 9.87
C HIS A 88 -3.54 0.58 10.69
N PHE A 89 -2.67 1.39 11.29
CA PHE A 89 -3.09 2.49 12.17
C PHE A 89 -3.34 3.82 11.43
N ALA A 90 -2.75 4.00 10.24
CA ALA A 90 -2.74 5.28 9.54
C ALA A 90 -3.89 5.53 8.53
N TYR A 91 -4.88 4.64 8.43
CA TYR A 91 -6.05 4.83 7.57
C TYR A 91 -7.31 4.21 8.19
N ASP A 92 -8.49 4.60 7.69
CA ASP A 92 -9.76 4.05 8.15
C ASP A 92 -9.92 2.60 7.69
N LEU A 93 -9.97 1.68 8.65
CA LEU A 93 -10.08 0.25 8.38
C LEU A 93 -11.50 -0.17 7.96
N VAL A 94 -12.54 0.64 8.17
CA VAL A 94 -13.91 0.27 7.79
C VAL A 94 -14.03 -0.05 6.30
N PRO A 95 -13.73 0.87 5.36
CA PRO A 95 -13.83 0.58 3.94
C PRO A 95 -12.85 -0.53 3.50
N ALA A 96 -11.65 -0.58 4.09
CA ALA A 96 -10.66 -1.59 3.74
C ALA A 96 -11.01 -3.00 4.25
N ARG A 97 -11.90 -3.12 5.24
CA ARG A 97 -12.46 -4.41 5.69
C ARG A 97 -13.66 -4.83 4.86
N GLU A 98 -14.42 -3.87 4.33
CA GLU A 98 -15.53 -4.13 3.41
C GLU A 98 -15.02 -4.56 2.03
N ASP A 99 -13.96 -3.91 1.53
CA ASP A 99 -13.26 -4.28 0.30
C ASP A 99 -11.74 -4.18 0.47
N PRO A 100 -11.07 -5.31 0.78
CA PRO A 100 -9.61 -5.34 0.89
C PRO A 100 -8.89 -4.96 -0.40
N ASN A 101 -9.54 -5.02 -1.58
CA ASN A 101 -8.89 -4.64 -2.84
C ASN A 101 -8.47 -3.16 -2.87
N ILE A 102 -9.01 -2.30 -2.01
CA ILE A 102 -8.62 -0.89 -1.92
C ILE A 102 -7.14 -0.75 -1.50
N VAL A 103 -6.64 -1.67 -0.67
CA VAL A 103 -5.27 -1.62 -0.13
C VAL A 103 -4.43 -2.86 -0.48
N PHE A 104 -5.07 -3.92 -0.99
CA PHE A 104 -4.46 -5.18 -1.37
C PHE A 104 -5.21 -5.80 -2.58
N PRO A 105 -4.99 -5.29 -3.81
CA PRO A 105 -5.84 -5.52 -4.99
C PRO A 105 -5.65 -6.89 -5.66
N VAL A 106 -5.66 -7.99 -4.91
CA VAL A 106 -5.43 -9.34 -5.46
C VAL A 106 -6.50 -9.78 -6.44
N ASP A 107 -7.78 -9.46 -6.22
CA ASP A 107 -8.83 -9.83 -7.19
C ASP A 107 -8.67 -9.04 -8.48
N ARG A 108 -8.43 -7.73 -8.36
CA ARG A 108 -8.25 -6.84 -9.51
C ARG A 108 -7.03 -7.24 -10.35
N LEU A 109 -5.94 -7.65 -9.70
CA LEU A 109 -4.76 -8.15 -10.40
C LEU A 109 -5.03 -9.48 -11.12
N ARG A 110 -5.84 -10.37 -10.54
CA ARG A 110 -6.25 -11.62 -11.20
C ARG A 110 -7.18 -11.37 -12.37
N GLU A 111 -8.12 -10.43 -12.25
CA GLU A 111 -8.96 -10.00 -13.37
C GLU A 111 -8.14 -9.51 -14.57
N LEU A 112 -7.05 -8.77 -14.32
CA LEU A 112 -6.12 -8.33 -15.37
C LEU A 112 -5.33 -9.49 -15.99
N VAL A 113 -5.11 -10.59 -15.25
CA VAL A 113 -4.53 -11.81 -15.83
C VAL A 113 -5.58 -12.53 -16.68
N ASP A 114 -6.80 -12.66 -16.16
CA ASP A 114 -7.90 -13.37 -16.81
C ASP A 114 -8.33 -12.69 -18.13
N ASP A 115 -8.28 -11.36 -18.20
CA ASP A 115 -8.60 -10.59 -19.41
C ASP A 115 -7.42 -10.45 -20.40
N GLY A 116 -6.23 -10.93 -20.03
CA GLY A 116 -5.02 -10.92 -20.85
C GLY A 116 -4.24 -9.60 -20.85
N THR A 117 -4.63 -8.61 -20.05
CA THR A 117 -3.87 -7.35 -19.89
C THR A 117 -2.51 -7.57 -19.23
N LEU A 118 -2.43 -8.52 -18.30
CA LEU A 118 -1.23 -8.91 -17.55
C LEU A 118 -0.90 -10.38 -17.83
N GLY A 119 0.38 -10.70 -18.05
CA GLY A 119 0.76 -12.07 -18.38
C GLY A 119 0.55 -13.07 -17.25
N SER A 120 1.00 -12.72 -16.03
CA SER A 120 0.88 -13.59 -14.85
C SER A 120 1.19 -12.83 -13.56
N LEU A 121 0.84 -13.44 -12.43
CA LEU A 121 1.26 -13.00 -11.10
C LEU A 121 2.35 -13.91 -10.55
N ALA A 122 3.25 -13.36 -9.74
CA ALA A 122 4.06 -14.15 -8.83
C ALA A 122 3.13 -14.95 -7.90
N PRO A 123 3.50 -16.16 -7.46
CA PRO A 123 2.62 -17.01 -6.66
C PRO A 123 2.30 -16.40 -5.28
N GLN A 124 3.12 -15.46 -4.82
CA GLN A 124 2.95 -14.80 -3.53
C GLN A 124 3.05 -13.29 -3.68
N ALA A 125 2.09 -12.60 -3.10
CA ALA A 125 2.15 -11.18 -2.80
C ALA A 125 2.87 -10.97 -1.46
N VAL A 126 3.62 -9.87 -1.37
CA VAL A 126 4.34 -9.48 -0.16
C VAL A 126 3.56 -8.37 0.53
N ALA A 127 3.12 -8.63 1.75
CA ALA A 127 2.52 -7.62 2.61
C ALA A 127 3.48 -7.21 3.73
N CYS A 128 3.51 -5.92 4.04
CA CYS A 128 4.30 -5.36 5.13
C CYS A 128 3.56 -4.22 5.84
N MET A 129 4.13 -3.74 6.94
CA MET A 129 3.68 -2.55 7.66
C MET A 129 4.36 -1.31 7.05
N GLY A 130 3.59 -0.40 6.46
CA GLY A 130 4.13 0.88 5.96
C GLY A 130 4.45 1.91 7.06
N GLY A 131 3.81 1.78 8.21
CA GLY A 131 3.97 2.67 9.36
C GLY A 131 5.18 2.31 10.23
N ILE A 132 6.37 2.31 9.64
CA ILE A 132 7.62 2.18 10.38
C ILE A 132 8.09 3.58 10.78
N TYR A 133 8.09 3.87 12.08
CA TYR A 133 8.65 5.08 12.61
C TYR A 133 10.18 4.97 12.57
N SER A 134 10.78 5.57 11.54
CA SER A 134 12.20 5.90 11.58
C SER A 134 12.45 6.75 12.80
N VAL A 135 13.23 6.21 13.73
CA VAL A 135 13.82 6.94 14.83
C VAL A 135 14.50 8.21 14.32
N ARG A 136 14.41 9.24 15.16
CA ARG A 136 15.40 10.31 15.25
C ARG A 136 16.81 9.74 15.29
#